data_AF-A0AAE4EII6-F1
#
_entry.id   AF-A0AAE4EII6-F1
#
_cell.length_a   1.000
_cell.length_b   1.000
_cell.length_c   1.000
_cell.angle_alpha   90.00
_cell.angle_beta   90.00
_cell.angle_gamma   90.00
#
_symmetry.space_group_name_H-M   'P 1'
#
loop_
_entity.id
_entity.type
_entity.pdbx_description
1 polymer ?
#
loop_
_entity_poly.entity_id
_entity_poly.type
_entity_poly.pdbx_seq_one_letter_code
_entity_poly.pdbx_strand_id
1 'polypeptide(L)'
;MSYALVFRAMSFDEFRARVAADPVVAAFRDAGGGEPTPEVADVVARTAMELGEEVGRTGHSSSGGDRFREELFDGVLAGLLGADVADHLISRNFEGIVWYDYPMVGFVLAGELEEAFAKAGDDRPGDLDEDDAEVIDDVLAALRKAAGAGQDVVTVYA
;
A
#
# COMPACT_ATOMS: atom_id res chain seq x y z
N MET A 1 -14.64 14.58 4.03
CA MET A 1 -13.29 14.26 3.54
C MET A 1 -13.24 12.75 3.36
N SER A 2 -12.72 12.28 2.24
CA SER A 2 -12.59 10.86 1.89
C SER A 2 -11.11 10.57 1.68
N TYR A 3 -10.66 9.42 2.14
CA TYR A 3 -9.30 8.93 1.96
C TYR A 3 -9.32 7.78 0.97
N ALA A 4 -8.31 7.69 0.13
CA ALA A 4 -8.16 6.67 -0.89
C ALA A 4 -6.84 5.93 -0.72
N LEU A 5 -6.89 4.61 -0.93
CA LEU A 5 -5.74 3.75 -1.09
C LEU A 5 -5.61 3.39 -2.56
N VAL A 6 -4.58 3.93 -3.22
CA VAL A 6 -4.32 3.70 -4.65
C VAL A 6 -3.24 2.65 -4.81
N PHE A 7 -3.46 1.67 -5.66
CA PHE A 7 -2.53 0.58 -5.94
C PHE A 7 -1.83 0.82 -7.28
N ARG A 8 -0.49 0.86 -7.26
CA ARG A 8 0.35 1.06 -8.45
C ARG A 8 1.23 -0.16 -8.66
N ALA A 9 1.12 -0.78 -9.83
CA ALA A 9 2.03 -1.87 -10.21
C ALA A 9 3.28 -1.29 -10.87
N MET A 10 4.46 -1.64 -10.35
CA MET A 10 5.75 -1.17 -10.85
C MET A 10 6.90 -2.07 -10.34
N SER A 11 8.13 -1.76 -10.73
CA SER A 11 9.31 -2.30 -10.06
C SER A 11 9.57 -1.49 -8.78
N PHE A 12 9.59 -2.15 -7.63
CA PHE A 12 9.93 -1.49 -6.37
C PHE A 12 11.37 -0.97 -6.36
N ASP A 13 12.31 -1.70 -6.98
CA ASP A 13 13.70 -1.26 -7.11
C ASP A 13 13.82 0.05 -7.92
N GLU A 14 13.05 0.19 -9.01
CA GLU A 14 13.01 1.43 -9.80
C GLU A 14 12.39 2.59 -9.00
N PHE A 15 11.25 2.34 -8.34
CA PHE A 15 10.61 3.30 -7.47
C PHE A 15 11.55 3.79 -6.36
N ARG A 16 12.17 2.85 -5.65
CA ARG A 16 13.12 3.11 -4.58
C ARG A 16 14.32 3.90 -5.09
N ALA A 17 14.89 3.52 -6.23
CA ALA A 17 16.01 4.26 -6.82
C ALA A 17 15.62 5.70 -7.16
N ARG A 18 14.40 5.92 -7.68
CA ARG A 18 13.88 7.25 -8.01
C ARG A 18 13.67 8.11 -6.77
N VAL A 19 13.11 7.53 -5.71
CA VAL A 19 12.92 8.21 -4.42
C VAL A 19 14.26 8.54 -3.77
N ALA A 20 15.21 7.60 -3.72
CA ALA A 20 16.52 7.81 -3.12
C ALA A 20 17.39 8.83 -3.88
N ALA A 21 17.12 9.04 -5.17
CA ALA A 21 17.80 10.04 -5.99
C ALA A 21 17.20 11.45 -5.83
N ASP A 22 16.04 11.60 -5.21
CA ASP A 22 15.45 12.92 -4.97
C ASP A 22 16.26 13.68 -3.90
N PRO A 23 16.70 14.93 -4.18
CA PRO A 23 17.51 15.70 -3.23
C PRO A 23 16.84 15.91 -1.86
N VAL A 24 15.51 16.03 -1.81
CA VAL A 24 14.78 16.25 -0.56
C VAL A 24 14.83 15.00 0.30
N VAL A 25 14.58 13.83 -0.31
CA VAL A 25 14.61 12.54 0.38
C VAL A 25 16.04 12.17 0.78
N ALA A 26 17.01 12.40 -0.09
CA ALA A 26 18.42 12.16 0.22
C ALA A 26 18.88 13.00 1.43
N ALA A 27 18.56 14.29 1.46
CA ALA A 27 18.89 15.17 2.58
C ALA A 27 18.19 14.74 3.88
N PHE A 28 16.92 14.32 3.79
CA PHE A 28 16.18 13.78 4.94
C PHE A 28 16.84 12.53 5.52
N ARG A 29 17.23 11.59 4.66
CA ARG A 29 17.93 10.36 5.06
C ARG A 29 19.28 10.67 5.70
N ASP A 30 20.05 11.58 5.11
CA ASP A 30 21.36 11.98 5.63
C ASP A 30 21.26 12.69 7.00
N ALA A 31 20.11 13.31 7.30
CA ALA A 31 19.80 13.89 8.61
C ALA A 31 19.36 12.87 9.68
N GLY A 32 19.26 11.58 9.33
CA GLY A 32 18.93 10.48 10.24
C GLY A 32 17.55 9.84 10.03
N GLY A 33 16.74 10.36 9.11
CA GLY A 33 15.41 9.83 8.82
C GLY A 33 14.40 9.96 9.98
N GLY A 34 13.37 9.11 9.98
CA GLY A 34 12.28 9.08 10.95
C GLY A 34 10.94 9.39 10.30
N GLU A 35 10.08 10.12 11.01
CA GLU A 35 8.81 10.62 10.47
C GLU A 35 9.06 11.59 9.31
N PRO A 36 8.44 11.39 8.13
CA PRO A 36 8.67 12.25 6.98
C PRO A 36 8.08 13.64 7.22
N THR A 37 8.78 14.66 6.72
CA THR A 37 8.16 15.98 6.58
C THR A 37 7.08 15.95 5.49
N PRO A 38 6.12 16.89 5.45
CA PRO A 38 5.11 16.94 4.39
C PRO A 38 5.71 16.99 2.98
N GLU A 39 6.86 17.64 2.80
CA GLU A 39 7.56 17.72 1.53
C GLU A 39 8.15 16.35 1.11
N VAL A 40 8.74 15.62 2.06
CA VAL A 40 9.24 14.26 1.81
C VAL A 40 8.08 13.32 1.47
N ALA A 41 6.99 13.37 2.23
CA ALA A 41 5.81 12.53 2.01
C ALA A 41 5.19 12.78 0.62
N ASP A 42 5.04 14.05 0.22
CA ASP A 42 4.51 14.43 -1.09
C ASP A 42 5.41 13.96 -2.25
N VAL A 43 6.74 14.16 -2.15
CA VAL A 43 7.70 13.70 -3.16
C VAL A 43 7.59 12.20 -3.38
N VAL A 44 7.51 11.43 -2.29
CA VAL A 44 7.45 9.97 -2.34
C VAL A 44 6.12 9.50 -2.92
N ALA A 45 5.00 10.03 -2.43
CA ALA A 45 3.66 9.70 -2.94
C ALA A 45 3.53 10.06 -4.43
N ARG A 46 3.97 11.26 -4.83
CA ARG A 46 3.95 11.69 -6.23
C ARG A 46 4.81 10.80 -7.11
N THR A 47 5.99 10.39 -6.64
CA THR A 47 6.85 9.46 -7.38
C THR A 47 6.15 8.13 -7.64
N ALA A 48 5.46 7.57 -6.64
CA ALA A 48 4.68 6.34 -6.82
C ALA A 48 3.53 6.54 -7.83
N MET A 49 2.82 7.67 -7.74
CA MET A 49 1.71 8.00 -8.64
C MET A 49 2.13 8.27 -10.09
N GLU A 50 3.36 8.75 -10.32
CA GLU A 50 3.88 9.05 -11.66
C GLU A 50 4.49 7.81 -12.35
N LEU A 51 5.07 6.87 -11.59
CA LEU A 51 5.91 5.81 -12.16
C LEU A 51 5.15 4.54 -12.59
N GLY A 52 4.24 4.04 -11.76
CA GLY A 52 3.59 2.74 -11.99
C GLY A 52 2.27 2.85 -12.75
N GLU A 53 1.70 1.73 -13.19
CA GLU A 53 0.32 1.70 -13.71
C GLU A 53 -0.67 1.65 -12.55
N GLU A 54 -1.78 2.40 -12.61
CA GLU A 54 -2.88 2.19 -11.66
C GLU A 54 -3.54 0.83 -11.91
N VAL A 55 -3.48 -0.04 -10.91
CA VAL A 55 -4.09 -1.38 -10.96
C VAL A 55 -5.36 -1.49 -10.15
N GLY A 56 -5.61 -0.52 -9.27
CA GLY A 56 -6.88 -0.39 -8.55
C GLY A 56 -6.85 0.75 -7.55
N ARG A 57 -7.99 0.97 -6.91
CA ARG A 57 -8.18 1.92 -5.83
C ARG A 57 -9.33 1.48 -4.95
N THR A 58 -9.23 1.78 -3.67
CA THR A 58 -10.35 1.70 -2.73
C THR A 58 -10.25 2.89 -1.76
N GLY A 59 -11.13 3.00 -0.78
CA GLY A 59 -11.05 4.08 0.18
C GLY A 59 -12.13 4.03 1.25
N HIS A 60 -12.15 5.05 2.08
CA HIS A 60 -13.13 5.20 3.14
C HIS A 60 -13.44 6.68 3.42
N SER A 61 -14.55 6.91 4.13
CA SER A 61 -14.87 8.23 4.66
C SER A 61 -14.00 8.57 5.88
N SER A 62 -13.86 9.86 6.21
CA SER A 62 -13.07 10.27 7.39
C SER A 62 -13.47 9.62 8.71
N SER A 63 -14.74 9.22 8.89
CA SER A 63 -15.21 8.51 10.09
C SER A 63 -15.02 7.00 10.01
N GLY A 64 -14.70 6.46 8.83
CA GLY A 64 -14.51 5.02 8.60
C GLY A 64 -13.07 4.55 8.65
N GLY A 65 -12.11 5.42 9.00
CA GLY A 65 -10.69 5.08 8.93
C GLY A 65 -10.25 3.97 9.88
N ASP A 66 -10.80 3.94 11.09
CA ASP A 66 -10.44 2.90 12.07
C ASP A 66 -11.03 1.55 11.66
N ARG A 67 -12.29 1.51 11.21
CA ARG A 67 -12.89 0.30 10.60
C ARG A 67 -12.07 -0.19 9.41
N PHE A 68 -11.69 0.71 8.51
CA PHE A 68 -10.90 0.37 7.32
C PHE A 68 -9.55 -0.25 7.70
N ARG A 69 -8.80 0.37 8.62
CA ARG A 69 -7.48 -0.14 9.03
C ARG A 69 -7.59 -1.39 9.92
N GLU A 70 -8.39 -1.35 10.98
CA GLU A 70 -8.40 -2.38 12.01
C GLU A 70 -9.28 -3.58 11.65
N GLU A 71 -10.46 -3.36 11.07
CA GLU A 71 -11.39 -4.47 10.77
C GLU A 71 -11.09 -5.08 9.40
N LEU A 72 -10.86 -4.26 8.37
CA LEU A 72 -10.65 -4.75 7.01
C LEU A 72 -9.20 -5.16 6.74
N PHE A 73 -8.22 -4.31 7.05
CA PHE A 73 -6.82 -4.63 6.79
C PHE A 73 -6.26 -5.57 7.86
N ASP A 74 -6.29 -5.18 9.14
CA ASP A 74 -5.71 -5.99 10.24
C ASP A 74 -6.57 -7.21 10.62
N GLY A 75 -7.85 -7.21 10.24
CA GLY A 75 -8.76 -8.34 10.44
C GLY A 75 -8.87 -9.23 9.20
N VAL A 76 -9.62 -8.77 8.21
CA VAL A 76 -10.02 -9.59 7.06
C VAL A 76 -8.85 -9.89 6.11
N LEU A 77 -8.15 -8.86 5.60
CA LEU A 77 -7.02 -9.04 4.68
C LEU A 77 -5.86 -9.73 5.37
N ALA A 78 -5.56 -9.41 6.63
CA ALA A 78 -4.55 -10.10 7.41
C ALA A 78 -4.84 -11.59 7.55
N GLY A 79 -6.12 -11.96 7.75
CA GLY A 79 -6.55 -13.36 7.78
C GLY A 79 -6.40 -14.08 6.44
N LEU A 80 -6.57 -13.36 5.32
CA LEU A 80 -6.48 -13.92 3.97
C LEU A 80 -5.03 -14.02 3.46
N LEU A 81 -4.32 -12.89 3.47
CA LEU A 81 -3.02 -12.71 2.81
C LEU A 81 -1.84 -12.81 3.79
N GLY A 82 -2.13 -12.78 5.09
CA GLY A 82 -1.15 -12.66 6.17
C GLY A 82 -1.05 -11.23 6.69
N ALA A 83 -0.87 -11.11 8.00
CA ALA A 83 -0.82 -9.82 8.70
C ALA A 83 0.24 -8.86 8.12
N ASP A 84 1.45 -9.37 7.84
CA ASP A 84 2.53 -8.55 7.29
C ASP A 84 2.15 -7.96 5.92
N VAL A 85 1.52 -8.75 5.04
CA VAL A 85 1.12 -8.28 3.70
C VAL A 85 0.02 -7.23 3.80
N ALA A 86 -0.95 -7.42 4.70
CA ALA A 86 -2.00 -6.43 4.91
C ALA A 86 -1.44 -5.11 5.46
N ASP A 87 -0.59 -5.15 6.49
CA ASP A 87 0.06 -3.96 7.07
C ASP A 87 0.92 -3.23 6.03
N HIS A 88 1.73 -3.98 5.28
CA HIS A 88 2.60 -3.45 4.23
C HIS A 88 1.85 -2.71 3.10
N LEU A 89 0.57 -3.01 2.87
CA LEU A 89 -0.27 -2.28 1.92
C LEU A 89 -0.72 -0.91 2.44
N ILE A 90 -0.80 -0.73 3.76
CA ILE A 90 -1.14 0.57 4.36
C ILE A 90 0.10 1.44 4.46
N SER A 91 1.17 0.88 5.01
CA SER A 91 2.43 1.59 5.16
C SER A 91 3.58 0.61 5.29
N ARG A 92 4.73 0.95 4.70
CA ARG A 92 5.95 0.17 4.90
C ARG A 92 7.16 1.08 4.85
N ASN A 93 8.04 0.92 5.84
CA ASN A 93 9.21 1.77 6.00
C ASN A 93 10.24 1.50 4.91
N PHE A 94 10.81 2.56 4.32
CA PHE A 94 11.93 2.48 3.38
C PHE A 94 12.69 3.81 3.33
N GLU A 95 13.94 3.78 2.86
CA GLU A 95 14.81 4.97 2.78
C GLU A 95 14.92 5.80 4.08
N GLY A 96 14.79 5.12 5.24
CA GLY A 96 14.83 5.78 6.55
C GLY A 96 13.53 6.50 6.93
N ILE A 97 12.46 6.35 6.16
CA ILE A 97 11.13 6.92 6.42
C ILE A 97 10.31 5.96 7.27
N VAL A 98 9.64 6.49 8.29
CA VAL A 98 8.66 5.81 9.13
C VAL A 98 7.34 6.55 9.08
N TRP A 99 6.27 5.89 8.66
CA TRP A 99 4.98 6.53 8.39
C TRP A 99 4.11 6.63 9.65
N TYR A 100 3.51 7.80 9.86
CA TYR A 100 2.58 8.06 10.97
C TYR A 100 1.35 8.88 10.54
N ASP A 101 1.43 9.64 9.44
CA ASP A 101 0.36 10.50 8.94
C ASP A 101 0.30 10.47 7.41
N TYR A 102 -0.81 10.95 6.85
CA TYR A 102 -1.08 10.98 5.42
C TYR A 102 -0.26 12.07 4.68
N PRO A 103 0.14 11.83 3.42
CA PRO A 103 0.00 10.58 2.70
C PRO A 103 1.00 9.52 3.19
N MET A 104 0.55 8.27 3.30
CA MET A 104 1.41 7.13 3.62
C MET A 104 1.69 6.31 2.37
N VAL A 105 2.87 5.66 2.34
CA VAL A 105 3.25 4.77 1.24
C VAL A 105 3.55 3.38 1.79
N GLY A 106 2.89 2.39 1.20
CA GLY A 106 3.12 0.97 1.43
C GLY A 106 3.70 0.30 0.20
N PHE A 107 4.22 -0.92 0.37
CA PHE A 107 4.60 -1.77 -0.75
C PHE A 107 4.65 -3.25 -0.38
N VAL A 108 4.27 -4.09 -1.33
CA VAL A 108 4.39 -5.55 -1.26
C VAL A 108 5.12 -6.02 -2.50
N LEU A 109 6.17 -6.81 -2.30
CA LEU A 109 6.99 -7.35 -3.37
C LEU A 109 6.27 -8.48 -4.10
N ALA A 110 6.59 -8.68 -5.38
CA ALA A 110 5.97 -9.73 -6.20
C ALA A 110 6.08 -11.12 -5.55
N GLY A 111 7.23 -11.44 -4.93
CA GLY A 111 7.42 -12.70 -4.20
C GLY A 111 6.56 -12.82 -2.93
N GLU A 112 6.35 -11.72 -2.21
CA GLU A 112 5.46 -11.70 -1.03
C GLU A 112 3.99 -11.89 -1.44
N LEU A 113 3.58 -11.28 -2.57
CA LEU A 113 2.24 -11.49 -3.14
C LEU A 113 2.03 -12.92 -3.62
N GLU A 114 3.02 -13.51 -4.30
CA GLU A 114 2.96 -14.90 -4.73
C GLU A 114 2.79 -15.84 -3.54
N GLU A 115 3.58 -15.65 -2.48
CA GLU A 115 3.46 -16.43 -1.24
C GLU A 115 2.12 -16.24 -0.54
N ALA A 116 1.61 -15.01 -0.50
CA ALA A 116 0.33 -14.68 0.13
C ALA A 116 -0.83 -15.37 -0.60
N PHE A 117 -0.90 -15.25 -1.93
CA PHE A 117 -1.95 -15.89 -2.72
C PHE A 117 -1.84 -17.42 -2.71
N ALA A 118 -0.63 -17.98 -2.70
CA ALA A 118 -0.44 -19.41 -2.55
C ALA A 118 -0.98 -19.96 -1.22
N LYS A 119 -0.93 -19.15 -0.14
CA LYS A 119 -1.49 -19.51 1.18
C LYS A 119 -3.00 -19.28 1.26
N ALA A 120 -3.50 -18.18 0.71
CA ALA A 120 -4.90 -17.77 0.77
C ALA A 120 -5.84 -18.74 0.05
N GLY A 121 -5.40 -19.29 -1.09
CA GLY A 121 -6.27 -20.03 -1.99
C GLY A 121 -7.34 -19.13 -2.65
N ASP A 122 -8.47 -19.72 -3.04
CA ASP A 122 -9.58 -19.03 -3.73
C ASP A 122 -10.73 -18.62 -2.80
N ASP A 123 -10.61 -18.85 -1.49
CA ASP A 123 -11.72 -18.62 -0.55
C ASP A 123 -11.91 -17.13 -0.26
N ARG A 124 -13.13 -16.65 -0.54
CA ARG A 124 -13.60 -15.30 -0.18
C ARG A 124 -14.19 -15.32 1.23
N PRO A 125 -13.98 -14.28 2.07
CA PRO A 125 -14.65 -14.15 3.36
C PRO A 125 -16.18 -14.15 3.17
N GLY A 126 -16.88 -15.00 3.94
CA GLY A 126 -18.32 -15.23 3.76
C GLY A 126 -19.25 -14.21 4.43
N ASP A 127 -18.76 -13.42 5.38
CA ASP A 127 -19.60 -12.63 6.31
C ASP A 127 -19.27 -11.12 6.31
N LEU A 128 -19.09 -10.52 5.13
CA LEU A 128 -18.92 -9.07 5.00
C LEU A 128 -20.26 -8.40 4.61
N ASP A 129 -20.48 -7.17 5.08
CA ASP A 129 -21.53 -6.34 4.49
C ASP A 129 -21.12 -5.87 3.08
N GLU A 130 -22.07 -5.27 2.34
CA GLU A 130 -21.86 -4.93 0.92
C GLU A 130 -20.70 -3.94 0.72
N ASP A 131 -20.57 -2.95 1.61
CA ASP A 131 -19.54 -1.92 1.52
C ASP A 131 -18.14 -2.52 1.82
N ASP A 132 -18.03 -3.33 2.88
CA ASP A 132 -16.78 -4.00 3.24
C ASP A 132 -16.37 -5.01 2.16
N ALA A 133 -17.35 -5.73 1.62
CA ALA A 133 -17.16 -6.70 0.55
C ALA A 133 -16.62 -6.04 -0.73
N GLU A 134 -17.12 -4.84 -1.08
CA GLU A 134 -16.61 -4.04 -2.21
C GLU A 134 -15.16 -3.63 -1.99
N VAL A 135 -14.82 -3.13 -0.78
CA VAL A 135 -13.44 -2.76 -0.44
C VAL A 135 -12.49 -3.95 -0.59
N ILE A 136 -12.84 -5.09 0.00
CA ILE A 136 -11.99 -6.29 -0.06
C ILE A 136 -11.86 -6.82 -1.49
N ASP A 137 -12.95 -6.83 -2.26
CA ASP A 137 -12.92 -7.26 -3.67
C ASP A 137 -12.02 -6.34 -4.50
N ASP A 138 -12.10 -5.02 -4.31
CA ASP A 138 -11.25 -4.04 -5.01
C ASP A 138 -9.77 -4.23 -4.69
N VAL A 139 -9.42 -4.44 -3.42
CA VAL A 139 -8.04 -4.73 -3.02
C VAL A 139 -7.57 -6.02 -3.67
N LEU A 140 -8.32 -7.12 -3.52
CA LEU A 140 -7.92 -8.41 -4.09
C LEU A 140 -7.83 -8.36 -5.63
N ALA A 141 -8.70 -7.62 -6.30
CA ALA A 141 -8.64 -7.42 -7.75
C ALA A 141 -7.35 -6.68 -8.17
N ALA A 142 -7.00 -5.59 -7.46
CA ALA A 142 -5.78 -4.83 -7.72
C ALA A 142 -4.51 -5.69 -7.52
N LEU A 143 -4.45 -6.44 -6.42
CA LEU A 143 -3.33 -7.32 -6.10
C LEU A 143 -3.21 -8.49 -7.09
N ARG A 144 -4.33 -9.10 -7.50
CA ARG A 144 -4.33 -10.16 -8.53
C ARG A 144 -3.86 -9.62 -9.88
N LYS A 145 -4.22 -8.39 -10.26
CA LYS A 145 -3.73 -7.75 -11.49
C LYS A 145 -2.20 -7.60 -11.47
N ALA A 146 -1.63 -7.14 -10.36
CA ALA A 146 -0.18 -7.01 -10.21
C ALA A 146 0.53 -8.37 -10.16
N ALA A 147 0.00 -9.32 -9.37
CA ALA A 147 0.56 -10.67 -9.26
C ALA A 147 0.55 -11.42 -10.61
N GLY A 148 -0.54 -11.29 -11.39
CA GLY A 148 -0.63 -11.87 -12.74
C GLY A 148 0.39 -11.31 -13.73
N ALA A 149 0.91 -10.11 -13.49
CA ALA A 149 1.98 -9.48 -14.25
C ALA A 149 3.38 -9.71 -13.63
N GLY A 150 3.48 -10.35 -12.46
CA GLY A 150 4.73 -10.54 -11.73
C GLY A 150 5.36 -9.22 -11.25
N GLN A 151 4.54 -8.21 -10.96
CA GLN A 151 4.99 -6.89 -10.54
C GLN A 151 4.84 -6.68 -9.03
N ASP A 152 5.68 -5.80 -8.48
CA ASP A 152 5.50 -5.30 -7.13
C ASP A 152 4.31 -4.33 -7.09
N VAL A 153 3.73 -4.18 -5.91
CA VAL A 153 2.67 -3.20 -5.65
C VAL A 153 3.22 -2.13 -4.73
N VAL A 154 3.13 -0.88 -5.15
CA VAL A 154 3.34 0.29 -4.30
C VAL A 154 1.99 0.95 -4.08
N THR A 155 1.64 1.23 -2.83
CA THR A 155 0.37 1.87 -2.48
C THR A 155 0.58 3.30 -2.01
N VAL A 156 -0.38 4.16 -2.30
CA VAL A 156 -0.44 5.52 -1.75
C VAL A 156 -1.77 5.69 -1.04
N TYR A 157 -1.72 6.02 0.24
CA TYR A 157 -2.89 6.25 1.08
C TYR A 157 -2.98 7.74 1.42
N ALA A 158 -4.01 8.42 0.92
CA ALA A 158 -4.14 9.89 0.99
C ALA A 158 -5.59 10.37 1.03
#